data_AF-A0A8W8IZ33-F1
#
_entry.id   AF-A0A8W8IZ33-F1
#
_cell.length_a   1.000
_cell.length_b   1.000
_cell.length_c   1.000
_cell.angle_alpha   90.00
_cell.angle_beta   90.00
_cell.angle_gamma   90.00
#
_symmetry.space_group_name_H-M   'P 1'
#
loop_
_entity.id
_entity.type
_entity.pdbx_description
1 polymer ?
#
loop_
_entity_poly.entity_id
_entity_poly.type
_entity_poly.pdbx_seq_one_letter_code
_entity_poly.pdbx_strand_id
1 'polypeptide(L)'
;MAVLQTARVLLLFFLPVMVWGSCNIPAYFHGDWYSRESGTDIKTLVNADKWDSNEDDTQLECVDIFIHSNPGLQQDGNNVTMLMIKTGGTNLNTCYMCVDVLWRTPNILQYRQEDCITARSGSQISLNDSCKSMNPWYGLPSIDVTFTMFKQSLEKINCVTTFEGVYQFSYEVDTGGGGICNHPDSQIKACQEPGSQYVDNEVFVMTYRKCLDVSTSKNEQIRYQCMGSWFAVRSGIGYTYAAVADTVEQDTREKFKCMMTLKNQKDANNQIRWVMSRFPDCTSLSGVYRGPLKLVLTRIAPPTQYMIPRCNLPRDIAGKWFTQGPEFKSNVAVNETHIHFNTGLNEFEFQDAFYSCQQTLGTRYLMTKVLVGKCEVDFVCMDIVPRHHSIVRYRIGKPARRLSDKELQDANYLETVFRDACSWMSFTFNRDIIDWKYEVLIQNPPTPYPCPVGGRYNFVQHADKENEKYQTRIRGVTQKPRVQVDCRIVVSEMKSCSNDLTKIFVDAEYCETVDYRGRPIGEYGGYSLSNTTNQLLF
;
A
#
# COMPACT_ATOMS: atom_id res chain seq x y z
N MET A 1 18.58 53.78 -80.08
CA MET A 1 19.44 52.71 -80.60
C MET A 1 19.52 51.63 -79.54
N ALA A 2 19.02 50.44 -79.87
CA ALA A 2 18.84 49.34 -78.94
C ALA A 2 20.18 48.70 -78.53
N VAL A 3 20.29 48.32 -77.26
CA VAL A 3 21.27 47.33 -76.79
C VAL A 3 20.52 46.32 -75.95
N LEU A 4 20.36 45.12 -76.50
CA LEU A 4 19.98 43.91 -75.79
C LEU A 4 21.08 43.57 -74.78
N GLN A 5 20.74 43.34 -73.52
CA GLN A 5 21.55 42.53 -72.61
C GLN A 5 20.71 41.40 -72.02
N THR A 6 21.15 40.20 -72.35
CA THR A 6 20.61 38.88 -72.02
C THR A 6 20.69 38.60 -70.52
N ALA A 7 19.55 38.27 -69.90
CA ALA A 7 19.49 37.76 -68.54
C ALA A 7 20.03 36.32 -68.47
N ARG A 8 21.05 36.09 -67.63
CA ARG A 8 21.44 34.74 -67.17
C ARG A 8 20.72 34.44 -65.87
N VAL A 9 19.77 33.51 -65.90
CA VAL A 9 19.15 32.94 -64.71
C VAL A 9 20.12 31.91 -64.12
N LEU A 10 20.65 32.21 -62.93
CA LEU A 10 21.47 31.29 -62.15
C LEU A 10 20.53 30.42 -61.29
N LEU A 11 20.31 29.18 -61.69
CA LEU A 11 19.55 28.20 -60.93
C LEU A 11 20.46 27.63 -59.81
N LEU A 12 20.27 28.12 -58.58
CA LEU A 12 20.87 27.56 -57.38
C LEU A 12 20.13 26.28 -56.99
N PHE A 13 20.72 25.13 -57.28
CA PHE A 13 20.31 23.85 -56.69
C PHE A 13 20.66 23.84 -55.20
N PHE A 14 19.65 24.00 -54.34
CA PHE A 14 19.77 23.62 -52.93
C PHE A 14 19.76 22.09 -52.84
N LEU A 15 20.93 21.49 -52.65
CA LEU A 15 21.05 20.13 -52.13
C LEU A 15 20.69 20.18 -50.63
N PRO A 16 19.66 19.46 -50.16
CA PRO A 16 19.46 19.29 -48.73
C PRO A 16 20.61 18.45 -48.19
N VAL A 17 21.49 19.06 -47.40
CA VAL A 17 22.43 18.33 -46.56
C VAL A 17 21.58 17.59 -45.52
N MET A 18 21.47 16.28 -45.70
CA MET A 18 20.87 15.38 -44.74
C MET A 18 21.79 15.35 -43.52
N VAL A 19 21.46 16.12 -42.48
CA VAL A 19 22.14 16.05 -41.18
C VAL A 19 21.81 14.69 -40.59
N TRP A 20 22.79 13.79 -40.54
CA TRP A 20 22.68 12.57 -39.74
C TRP A 20 22.68 13.00 -38.28
N GLY A 21 21.53 12.91 -37.61
CA GLY A 21 21.46 13.17 -36.18
C GLY A 21 22.33 12.15 -35.44
N SER A 22 23.24 12.62 -34.59
CA SER A 22 23.96 11.76 -33.64
C SER A 22 22.96 11.05 -32.72
N CYS A 23 23.20 9.78 -32.41
CA CYS A 23 22.41 9.12 -31.37
C CYS A 23 22.73 9.77 -30.03
N ASN A 24 21.73 10.45 -29.44
CA ASN A 24 21.86 11.09 -28.14
C ASN A 24 21.08 10.30 -27.08
N ILE A 25 21.79 9.76 -26.10
CA ILE A 25 21.23 9.12 -24.90
C ILE A 25 20.42 10.18 -24.12
N PRO A 26 19.18 9.87 -23.70
CA PRO A 26 18.35 10.82 -22.97
C PRO A 26 18.99 11.35 -21.69
N ALA A 27 18.79 12.64 -21.41
CA ALA A 27 19.41 13.36 -20.29
C ALA A 27 19.07 12.75 -18.91
N TYR A 28 17.91 12.13 -18.77
CA TYR A 28 17.52 11.48 -17.52
C TYR A 28 18.38 10.25 -17.17
N PHE A 29 19.08 9.65 -18.13
CA PHE A 29 20.06 8.57 -17.87
C PHE A 29 21.46 9.08 -17.51
N HIS A 30 21.74 10.38 -17.67
CA HIS A 30 23.09 10.91 -17.49
C HIS A 30 23.55 10.88 -16.03
N GLY A 31 24.84 10.63 -15.83
CA GLY A 31 25.50 10.67 -14.53
C GLY A 31 26.42 9.48 -14.26
N ASP A 32 26.92 9.46 -13.03
CA ASP A 32 27.77 8.39 -12.51
C ASP A 32 26.93 7.30 -11.86
N TRP A 33 27.08 6.08 -12.36
CA TRP A 33 26.36 4.91 -11.90
C TRP A 33 27.30 3.88 -11.30
N TYR A 34 26.80 3.08 -10.39
CA TYR A 34 27.51 1.97 -9.78
C TYR A 34 26.64 0.72 -9.81
N SER A 35 27.19 -0.40 -10.24
CA SER A 35 26.54 -1.71 -10.23
C SER A 35 27.51 -2.76 -9.69
N ARG A 36 26.93 -3.85 -9.17
CA ARG A 36 27.70 -5.03 -8.81
C ARG A 36 27.20 -6.22 -9.60
N GLU A 37 28.04 -6.75 -10.47
CA GLU A 37 27.66 -7.72 -11.47
C GLU A 37 28.51 -8.97 -11.27
N SER A 38 27.88 -10.13 -11.02
CA SER A 38 28.61 -11.39 -10.76
C SER A 38 29.72 -11.31 -9.69
N GLY A 39 29.63 -10.34 -8.77
CA GLY A 39 30.59 -10.11 -7.69
C GLY A 39 31.66 -9.04 -7.96
N THR A 40 31.78 -8.55 -9.20
CA THR A 40 32.69 -7.45 -9.60
C THR A 40 32.02 -6.09 -9.46
N ASP A 41 32.80 -5.09 -9.08
CA ASP A 41 32.34 -3.72 -8.84
C ASP A 41 32.56 -2.89 -10.11
N ILE A 42 31.47 -2.39 -10.70
CA ILE A 42 31.50 -1.65 -11.97
C ILE A 42 30.97 -0.23 -11.73
N LYS A 43 31.69 0.75 -12.27
CA LYS A 43 31.29 2.17 -12.33
C LYS A 43 31.08 2.55 -13.79
N THR A 44 29.89 3.05 -14.07
CA THR A 44 29.52 3.43 -15.44
C THR A 44 29.26 4.92 -15.50
N LEU A 45 29.93 5.62 -16.40
CA LEU A 45 29.65 7.01 -16.71
C LEU A 45 28.78 7.07 -17.97
N VAL A 46 27.59 7.66 -17.84
CA VAL A 46 26.63 7.83 -18.94
C VAL A 46 26.51 9.30 -19.28
N ASN A 47 26.80 9.65 -20.53
CA ASN A 47 26.67 11.00 -21.10
C ASN A 47 25.81 10.97 -22.37
N ALA A 48 25.70 12.09 -23.10
CA ALA A 48 24.90 12.16 -24.33
C ALA A 48 25.30 11.12 -25.39
N ASP A 49 26.60 10.87 -25.57
CA ASP A 49 27.09 10.04 -26.68
C ASP A 49 27.78 8.75 -26.23
N LYS A 50 28.08 8.63 -24.93
CA LYS A 50 28.98 7.61 -24.38
C LYS A 50 28.40 6.89 -23.17
N TRP A 51 28.65 5.59 -23.14
CA TRP A 51 28.41 4.70 -22.00
C TRP A 51 29.73 4.00 -21.67
N ASP A 52 30.47 4.56 -20.71
CA ASP A 52 31.84 4.14 -20.38
C ASP A 52 31.84 3.31 -19.11
N SER A 53 32.24 2.04 -19.19
CA SER A 53 32.38 1.14 -18.05
C SER A 53 33.83 0.77 -17.82
N ASN A 54 34.24 0.78 -16.57
CA ASN A 54 35.59 0.48 -16.13
C ASN A 54 35.89 -1.02 -15.96
N GLU A 55 35.02 -1.92 -16.43
CA GLU A 55 35.24 -3.37 -16.39
C GLU A 55 36.36 -3.81 -17.36
N ASP A 56 36.57 -3.10 -18.48
CA ASP A 56 37.48 -3.52 -19.55
C ASP A 56 38.12 -2.34 -20.36
N ASP A 57 38.14 -1.09 -19.84
CA ASP A 57 38.45 0.14 -20.61
C ASP A 57 37.56 0.26 -21.88
N THR A 58 36.31 -0.18 -21.76
CA THR A 58 35.40 -0.30 -22.91
C THR A 58 34.54 0.92 -23.05
N GLN A 59 34.82 1.69 -24.09
CA GLN A 59 33.96 2.80 -24.49
C GLN A 59 32.88 2.27 -25.43
N LEU A 60 31.62 2.40 -25.02
CA LEU A 60 30.47 2.18 -25.88
C LEU A 60 29.97 3.53 -26.41
N GLU A 61 29.90 3.67 -27.73
CA GLU A 61 29.35 4.85 -28.40
C GLU A 61 27.97 4.52 -28.98
N CYS A 62 27.01 5.43 -28.82
CA CYS A 62 25.66 5.19 -29.34
C CYS A 62 25.59 5.38 -30.86
N VAL A 63 25.03 4.38 -31.55
CA VAL A 63 24.81 4.41 -33.01
C VAL A 63 23.36 4.72 -33.33
N ASP A 64 22.42 4.08 -32.63
CA ASP A 64 20.99 4.22 -32.87
C ASP A 64 20.18 3.93 -31.60
N ILE A 65 18.96 4.48 -31.50
CA ILE A 65 18.13 4.48 -30.29
C ILE A 65 16.66 4.29 -30.60
N PHE A 66 16.02 3.39 -29.85
CA PHE A 66 14.57 3.18 -29.88
C PHE A 66 13.97 3.43 -28.50
N ILE A 67 13.09 4.42 -28.41
CA ILE A 67 12.40 4.79 -27.17
C ILE A 67 11.06 4.06 -27.13
N HIS A 68 10.89 3.18 -26.14
CA HIS A 68 9.63 2.48 -25.91
C HIS A 68 8.60 3.46 -25.37
N SER A 69 7.48 3.59 -26.06
CA SER A 69 6.34 4.34 -25.55
C SER A 69 5.72 3.58 -24.38
N ASN A 70 5.61 4.21 -23.20
CA ASN A 70 4.93 3.66 -22.03
C ASN A 70 3.52 4.26 -21.88
N PRO A 71 2.50 3.82 -22.63
CA PRO A 71 1.15 4.33 -22.47
C PRO A 71 0.56 3.84 -21.14
N GLY A 72 0.42 4.73 -20.15
CA GLY A 72 -0.39 4.48 -18.95
C GLY A 72 0.36 4.43 -17.61
N LEU A 73 1.67 4.65 -17.58
CA LEU A 73 2.42 4.85 -16.33
C LEU A 73 2.86 6.31 -16.28
N GLN A 74 2.44 7.07 -15.25
CA GLN A 74 3.05 8.36 -14.91
C GLN A 74 4.48 8.10 -14.40
N GLN A 75 5.39 7.80 -15.32
CA GLN A 75 6.82 7.67 -15.07
C GLN A 75 7.53 8.84 -15.75
N ASP A 76 8.48 9.44 -15.04
CA ASP A 76 9.26 10.59 -15.55
C ASP A 76 10.23 10.23 -16.67
N GLY A 77 10.31 8.94 -17.07
CA GLY A 77 11.23 8.45 -18.09
C GLY A 77 10.71 7.22 -18.82
N ASN A 78 11.27 6.99 -20.02
CA ASN A 78 10.91 5.89 -20.91
C ASN A 78 12.00 4.81 -20.91
N ASN A 79 11.60 3.57 -21.14
CA ASN A 79 12.54 2.48 -21.44
C ASN A 79 13.13 2.67 -22.83
N VAL A 80 14.38 2.30 -23.03
CA VAL A 80 15.10 2.56 -24.27
C VAL A 80 15.96 1.36 -24.65
N THR A 81 15.89 0.95 -25.91
CA THR A 81 16.83 0.01 -26.50
C THR A 81 17.81 0.77 -27.38
N MET A 82 19.11 0.53 -27.21
CA MET A 82 20.19 1.22 -27.89
C MET A 82 21.08 0.21 -28.62
N LEU A 83 21.53 0.60 -29.82
CA LEU A 83 22.60 -0.07 -30.54
C LEU A 83 23.90 0.68 -30.25
N MET A 84 24.84 0.01 -29.58
CA MET A 84 26.12 0.56 -29.17
C MET A 84 27.25 -0.07 -29.99
N ILE A 85 28.30 0.69 -30.28
CA ILE A 85 29.56 0.19 -30.84
C ILE A 85 30.66 0.23 -29.79
N LYS A 86 31.38 -0.87 -29.62
CA LYS A 86 32.54 -0.96 -28.72
C LYS A 86 33.79 -0.44 -29.42
N THR A 87 34.29 0.69 -28.94
CA THR A 87 35.53 1.34 -29.41
C THR A 87 36.61 1.18 -28.34
N GLY A 88 37.52 0.21 -28.51
CA GLY A 88 38.60 -0.02 -27.52
C GLY A 88 39.00 -1.47 -27.38
N GLY A 89 39.68 -2.02 -28.39
CA GLY A 89 40.27 -3.35 -28.35
C GLY A 89 41.28 -3.52 -29.48
N THR A 90 42.36 -4.26 -29.23
CA THR A 90 43.47 -4.48 -30.18
C THR A 90 43.10 -5.32 -31.41
N ASN A 91 41.83 -5.67 -31.60
CA ASN A 91 41.35 -6.51 -32.71
C ASN A 91 40.42 -5.72 -33.64
N LEU A 92 40.74 -5.79 -34.93
CA LEU A 92 40.17 -5.08 -36.10
C LEU A 92 38.66 -5.30 -36.40
N ASN A 93 37.87 -5.86 -35.47
CA ASN A 93 36.45 -6.13 -35.70
C ASN A 93 35.58 -5.12 -34.93
N THR A 94 34.84 -4.29 -35.66
CA THR A 94 33.78 -3.45 -35.09
C THR A 94 32.72 -4.33 -34.42
N CYS A 95 32.63 -4.21 -33.10
CA CYS A 95 31.74 -4.99 -32.26
C CYS A 95 30.50 -4.15 -31.91
N TYR A 96 29.33 -4.63 -32.28
CA TYR A 96 28.05 -4.00 -31.97
C TYR A 96 27.38 -4.73 -30.80
N MET A 97 26.74 -3.99 -29.91
CA MET A 97 26.05 -4.54 -28.74
C MET A 97 24.68 -3.89 -28.61
N CYS A 98 23.68 -4.70 -28.29
CA CYS A 98 22.36 -4.21 -27.95
C CYS A 98 22.27 -4.03 -26.44
N VAL A 99 21.88 -2.83 -26.02
CA VAL A 99 21.70 -2.47 -24.61
C VAL A 99 20.27 -2.01 -24.42
N ASP A 100 19.52 -2.68 -23.56
CA ASP A 100 18.15 -2.30 -23.22
C ASP A 100 18.10 -1.81 -21.78
N VAL A 101 17.75 -0.54 -21.64
CA VAL A 101 17.72 0.20 -20.38
C VAL A 101 16.28 0.45 -19.98
N LEU A 102 15.95 -0.02 -18.79
CA LEU A 102 14.68 0.12 -18.14
C LEU A 102 14.77 1.25 -17.12
N TRP A 103 14.06 2.33 -17.38
CA TRP A 103 13.93 3.43 -16.44
C TRP A 103 13.06 3.00 -15.25
N ARG A 104 13.60 3.05 -14.03
CA ARG A 104 12.85 2.71 -12.81
C ARG A 104 12.55 3.94 -11.99
N THR A 105 13.59 4.65 -11.59
CA THR A 105 13.50 5.89 -10.81
C THR A 105 14.66 6.81 -11.20
N PRO A 106 14.64 8.09 -10.83
CA PRO A 106 15.77 9.00 -11.06
C PRO A 106 17.13 8.51 -10.53
N ASN A 107 17.12 7.61 -9.54
CA ASN A 107 18.30 7.04 -8.90
C ASN A 107 18.61 5.59 -9.29
N ILE A 108 17.73 4.93 -10.06
CA ILE A 108 17.84 3.50 -10.36
C ILE A 108 17.56 3.24 -11.84
N LEU A 109 18.53 2.61 -12.49
CA LEU A 109 18.37 2.01 -13.81
C LEU A 109 18.48 0.50 -13.68
N GLN A 110 17.74 -0.20 -14.52
CA GLN A 110 18.03 -1.60 -14.81
C GLN A 110 18.43 -1.71 -16.26
N TYR A 111 19.45 -2.50 -16.56
CA TYR A 111 19.83 -2.73 -17.94
C TYR A 111 20.09 -4.21 -18.18
N ARG A 112 19.98 -4.59 -19.45
CA ARG A 112 20.40 -5.88 -19.95
C ARG A 112 21.16 -5.65 -21.25
N GLN A 113 22.21 -6.43 -21.45
CA GLN A 113 23.06 -6.33 -22.63
C GLN A 113 23.17 -7.70 -23.31
N GLU A 114 23.37 -7.67 -24.62
CA GLU A 114 23.75 -8.83 -25.41
C GLU A 114 25.28 -8.96 -25.52
N ASP A 115 25.72 -10.16 -25.90
CA ASP A 115 27.08 -10.39 -26.32
C ASP A 115 27.42 -9.65 -27.64
N CYS A 116 28.72 -9.52 -27.90
CA CYS A 116 29.24 -8.84 -29.09
C CYS A 116 28.73 -9.43 -30.42
N ILE A 117 28.10 -8.59 -31.24
CA ILE A 117 27.65 -8.89 -32.61
C ILE A 117 28.69 -8.34 -33.59
N THR A 118 29.21 -9.20 -34.47
CA THR A 118 30.15 -8.79 -35.53
C THR A 118 29.42 -8.64 -36.86
N ALA A 119 29.61 -7.50 -37.52
CA ALA A 119 29.08 -7.27 -38.86
C ALA A 119 29.75 -8.19 -39.88
N ARG A 120 28.97 -8.82 -40.77
CA ARG A 120 29.53 -9.49 -41.95
C ARG A 120 30.02 -8.43 -42.95
N SER A 121 31.11 -8.71 -43.67
CA SER A 121 31.68 -7.79 -44.64
C SER A 121 30.63 -7.31 -45.65
N GLY A 122 30.32 -6.01 -45.64
CA GLY A 122 29.35 -5.37 -46.55
C GLY A 122 27.91 -5.22 -46.04
N SER A 123 27.58 -5.69 -44.82
CA SER A 123 26.27 -5.47 -44.20
C SER A 123 26.32 -4.42 -43.08
N GLN A 124 25.46 -3.40 -43.13
CA GLN A 124 25.25 -2.48 -42.00
C GLN A 124 24.33 -3.14 -40.97
N ILE A 125 24.75 -3.13 -39.70
CA ILE A 125 23.95 -3.59 -38.57
C ILE A 125 22.99 -2.45 -38.21
N SER A 126 21.69 -2.71 -38.30
CA SER A 126 20.64 -1.76 -37.88
C SER A 126 20.03 -2.20 -36.55
N LEU A 127 19.53 -1.24 -35.76
CA LEU A 127 18.87 -1.52 -34.48
C LEU A 127 17.65 -2.43 -34.66
N ASN A 128 16.87 -2.18 -35.72
CA ASN A 128 15.63 -2.90 -36.02
C ASN A 128 15.88 -4.37 -36.42
N ASP A 129 17.03 -4.65 -37.03
CA ASP A 129 17.38 -6.00 -37.49
C ASP A 129 18.14 -6.82 -36.43
N SER A 130 18.79 -6.15 -35.47
CA SER A 130 19.77 -6.78 -34.57
C SER A 130 19.36 -6.76 -33.10
N CYS A 131 18.70 -5.70 -32.64
CA CYS A 131 18.31 -5.57 -31.23
C CYS A 131 16.89 -6.07 -31.00
N LYS A 132 16.77 -6.95 -30.01
CA LYS A 132 15.68 -7.91 -29.85
C LYS A 132 14.26 -7.41 -29.61
N SER A 133 13.96 -6.12 -29.56
CA SER A 133 12.60 -5.67 -29.25
C SER A 133 11.55 -6.10 -30.29
N MET A 134 11.93 -6.85 -31.34
CA MET A 134 11.04 -7.35 -32.40
C MET A 134 11.15 -8.86 -32.75
N ASN A 135 12.09 -9.68 -32.25
CA ASN A 135 12.20 -11.11 -32.66
C ASN A 135 12.72 -12.11 -31.57
N PRO A 136 11.98 -13.19 -31.20
CA PRO A 136 12.35 -14.10 -30.10
C PRO A 136 13.62 -14.95 -30.26
N TRP A 137 14.18 -15.08 -31.47
CA TRP A 137 15.16 -16.13 -31.78
C TRP A 137 16.65 -15.74 -31.62
N TYR A 138 17.00 -14.45 -31.62
CA TYR A 138 18.38 -13.96 -31.43
C TYR A 138 18.36 -12.63 -30.70
N GLY A 139 19.03 -12.53 -29.54
CA GLY A 139 19.26 -11.29 -28.78
C GLY A 139 18.81 -11.24 -27.31
N LEU A 140 18.65 -10.04 -26.72
CA LEU A 140 18.67 -9.65 -25.30
C LEU A 140 18.16 -10.72 -24.32
N PRO A 141 18.83 -10.90 -23.16
CA PRO A 141 18.37 -11.80 -22.10
C PRO A 141 16.92 -11.54 -21.69
N SER A 142 16.27 -12.55 -21.09
CA SER A 142 14.95 -12.37 -20.46
C SER A 142 14.98 -11.16 -19.54
N ILE A 143 13.84 -10.48 -19.36
CA ILE A 143 13.70 -9.40 -18.38
C ILE A 143 14.02 -9.85 -16.94
N ASP A 144 14.07 -11.15 -16.69
CA ASP A 144 14.50 -11.75 -15.42
C ASP A 144 16.02 -11.61 -15.15
N VAL A 145 16.81 -11.30 -16.17
CA VAL A 145 18.28 -11.19 -16.14
C VAL A 145 18.66 -9.74 -16.44
N THR A 146 18.42 -8.87 -15.46
CA THR A 146 18.78 -7.44 -15.53
C THR A 146 19.75 -7.08 -14.43
N PHE A 147 20.77 -6.30 -14.75
CA PHE A 147 21.65 -5.68 -13.77
C PHE A 147 21.05 -4.38 -13.28
N THR A 148 21.23 -4.07 -11.99
CA THR A 148 20.69 -2.85 -11.38
C THR A 148 21.83 -1.88 -11.13
N MET A 149 21.66 -0.65 -11.59
CA MET A 149 22.62 0.43 -11.45
C MET A 149 22.07 1.47 -10.47
N PHE A 150 22.94 1.93 -9.59
CA PHE A 150 22.68 2.90 -8.54
C PHE A 150 23.36 4.21 -8.88
N LYS A 151 22.60 5.31 -8.91
CA LYS A 151 23.17 6.64 -9.13
C LYS A 151 24.05 7.01 -7.94
N GLN A 152 25.29 7.41 -8.20
CA GLN A 152 26.22 7.82 -7.15
C GLN A 152 25.85 9.19 -6.58
N SER A 153 25.40 10.10 -7.43
CA SER A 153 24.84 11.41 -7.09
C SER A 153 23.32 11.30 -6.85
N LEU A 154 22.95 11.05 -5.60
CA LEU A 154 21.56 10.81 -5.21
C LEU A 154 20.66 12.03 -5.44
N GLU A 155 19.62 11.84 -6.24
CA GLU A 155 18.49 12.73 -6.31
C GLU A 155 17.52 12.50 -5.14
N LYS A 156 16.81 13.56 -4.77
CA LYS A 156 15.91 13.55 -3.63
C LYS A 156 14.57 12.94 -4.02
N ILE A 157 14.24 11.77 -3.44
CA ILE A 157 12.99 11.04 -3.70
C ILE A 157 12.29 10.74 -2.37
N ASN A 158 10.97 10.86 -2.36
CA ASN A 158 10.15 10.59 -1.18
C ASN A 158 10.07 9.08 -0.89
N CYS A 159 10.24 8.71 0.37
CA CYS A 159 10.16 7.34 0.87
C CYS A 159 8.75 6.73 0.90
N VAL A 160 7.68 7.51 0.69
CA VAL A 160 6.28 7.01 0.76
C VAL A 160 6.04 5.78 -0.11
N THR A 161 6.70 5.69 -1.27
CA THR A 161 6.54 4.54 -2.16
C THR A 161 7.33 3.31 -1.72
N THR A 162 8.21 3.43 -0.73
CA THR A 162 9.05 2.37 -0.15
C THR A 162 8.57 1.98 1.24
N PHE A 163 8.58 2.92 2.19
CA PHE A 163 8.06 2.76 3.54
C PHE A 163 7.36 4.05 3.98
N GLU A 164 6.16 3.89 4.53
CA GLU A 164 5.43 4.96 5.20
C GLU A 164 4.95 4.41 6.54
N GLY A 165 5.32 5.07 7.64
CA GLY A 165 4.84 4.71 8.98
C GLY A 165 5.89 4.14 9.93
N VAL A 166 5.37 3.46 10.96
CA VAL A 166 6.18 2.81 12.00
C VAL A 166 5.93 1.32 12.01
N TYR A 167 7.01 0.54 11.96
CA TYR A 167 6.97 -0.92 11.93
C TYR A 167 7.90 -1.48 12.98
N GLN A 168 7.43 -2.49 13.72
CA GLN A 168 8.32 -3.40 14.42
C GLN A 168 8.74 -4.49 13.45
N PHE A 169 9.99 -4.93 13.51
CA PHE A 169 10.45 -6.01 12.64
C PHE A 169 11.26 -7.05 13.39
N SER A 170 11.05 -8.31 13.01
CA SER A 170 12.01 -9.38 13.25
C SER A 170 12.92 -9.53 12.04
N TYR A 171 14.15 -9.96 12.27
CA TYR A 171 15.12 -10.16 11.21
C TYR A 171 15.91 -11.45 11.38
N GLU A 172 16.32 -12.01 10.24
CA GLU A 172 17.16 -13.21 10.15
C GLU A 172 18.24 -12.94 9.11
N VAL A 173 19.49 -13.25 9.47
CA VAL A 173 20.66 -13.11 8.59
C VAL A 173 21.12 -14.50 8.20
N ASP A 174 21.25 -14.77 6.90
CA ASP A 174 21.62 -16.10 6.40
C ASP A 174 23.07 -16.51 6.76
N THR A 175 23.95 -15.56 7.05
CA THR A 175 25.35 -15.83 7.36
C THR A 175 25.57 -16.15 8.83
N GLY A 176 26.20 -17.30 9.13
CA GLY A 176 26.67 -17.64 10.48
C GLY A 176 25.76 -18.55 11.30
N GLY A 177 24.94 -19.40 10.65
CA GLY A 177 24.03 -20.33 11.34
C GLY A 177 22.80 -19.64 11.94
N GLY A 178 22.31 -18.59 11.26
CA GLY A 178 21.40 -17.59 11.78
C GLY A 178 20.12 -18.10 12.45
N GLY A 179 19.73 -17.40 13.53
CA GLY A 179 18.42 -17.51 14.16
C GLY A 179 17.57 -16.27 13.90
N ILE A 180 16.27 -16.38 14.14
CA ILE A 180 15.34 -15.25 13.99
C ILE A 180 15.46 -14.37 15.24
N CYS A 181 15.91 -13.12 15.06
CA CYS A 181 15.91 -12.12 16.14
C CYS A 181 14.59 -11.33 16.12
N ASN A 182 13.79 -11.50 17.17
CA ASN A 182 12.55 -10.74 17.36
C ASN A 182 12.64 -9.91 18.64
N HIS A 183 13.08 -8.67 18.51
CA HIS A 183 13.18 -7.72 19.62
C HIS A 183 12.13 -6.61 19.45
N PRO A 184 11.40 -6.20 20.51
CA PRO A 184 10.34 -5.18 20.40
C PRO A 184 10.87 -3.79 19.99
N ASP A 185 12.10 -3.46 20.38
CA ASP A 185 12.76 -2.20 20.01
C ASP A 185 13.44 -2.23 18.64
N SER A 186 13.37 -3.35 17.89
CA SER A 186 13.79 -3.38 16.48
C SER A 186 12.69 -2.77 15.61
N GLN A 187 12.92 -1.55 15.13
CA GLN A 187 11.87 -0.73 14.52
C GLN A 187 12.33 0.03 13.29
N ILE A 188 11.44 0.15 12.30
CA ILE A 188 11.58 1.06 11.17
C ILE A 188 10.68 2.26 11.44
N LYS A 189 11.27 3.46 11.35
CA LYS A 189 10.55 4.73 11.46
C LYS A 189 10.74 5.52 10.16
N ALA A 190 9.69 5.55 9.34
CA ALA A 190 9.59 6.27 8.08
C ALA A 190 8.47 7.31 8.18
N CYS A 191 8.71 8.34 9.00
CA CYS A 191 7.71 9.35 9.33
C CYS A 191 7.95 10.64 8.60
N GLN A 192 6.90 11.15 7.97
CA GLN A 192 6.93 12.51 7.45
C GLN A 192 6.77 13.50 8.60
N GLU A 193 7.59 14.55 8.63
CA GLU A 193 7.40 15.67 9.54
C GLU A 193 6.51 16.72 8.87
N PRO A 194 5.22 16.86 9.27
CA PRO A 194 4.30 17.76 8.58
C PRO A 194 4.73 19.21 8.82
N GLY A 195 4.99 19.96 7.74
CA GLY A 195 5.40 21.37 7.81
C GLY A 195 6.91 21.59 7.98
N SER A 196 7.72 20.53 7.98
CA SER A 196 9.17 20.66 7.80
C SER A 196 9.44 21.27 6.42
N GLN A 197 10.14 22.41 6.39
CA GLN A 197 10.59 23.04 5.14
C GLN A 197 11.75 22.25 4.49
N TYR A 198 12.26 21.22 5.17
CA TYR A 198 13.48 20.49 4.81
C TYR A 198 13.26 18.98 4.82
N VAL A 199 13.34 18.31 3.66
CA VAL A 199 14.08 17.04 3.44
C VAL A 199 13.74 15.78 4.30
N ASP A 200 12.78 15.79 5.22
CA ASP A 200 12.60 14.65 6.15
C ASP A 200 11.84 13.45 5.57
N ASN A 201 11.21 13.63 4.40
CA ASN A 201 10.44 12.55 3.75
C ASN A 201 11.31 11.68 2.83
N GLU A 202 12.60 11.98 2.70
CA GLU A 202 13.53 11.29 1.80
C GLU A 202 14.34 10.20 2.51
N VAL A 203 14.20 10.11 3.82
CA VAL A 203 15.02 9.25 4.68
C VAL A 203 14.14 8.53 5.70
N PHE A 204 14.47 7.29 6.00
CA PHE A 204 13.92 6.57 7.13
C PHE A 204 15.04 5.95 7.98
N VAL A 205 14.70 5.63 9.23
CA VAL A 205 15.65 5.05 10.19
C VAL A 205 15.26 3.61 10.49
N MET A 206 16.22 2.69 10.37
CA MET A 206 16.10 1.33 10.83
C MET A 206 16.95 1.13 12.09
N THR A 207 16.30 0.76 13.18
CA THR A 207 16.96 0.45 14.45
C THR A 207 16.98 -1.06 14.63
N TYR A 208 18.18 -1.65 14.64
CA TYR A 208 18.42 -3.06 14.95
C TYR A 208 18.79 -3.19 16.42
N ARG A 209 18.22 -4.20 17.07
CA ARG A 209 18.56 -4.58 18.43
C ARG A 209 19.09 -6.01 18.50
N LYS A 210 20.01 -6.23 19.43
CA LYS A 210 20.63 -7.52 19.72
C LYS A 210 19.67 -8.39 20.52
N CYS A 211 19.45 -9.62 20.06
CA CYS A 211 18.77 -10.67 20.80
C CYS A 211 19.78 -11.52 21.58
N LEU A 212 19.46 -11.93 22.80
CA LEU A 212 20.37 -12.72 23.65
C LEU A 212 20.74 -14.07 23.03
N ASP A 213 19.79 -14.71 22.35
CA ASP A 213 19.94 -16.07 21.81
C ASP A 213 20.44 -16.11 20.36
N VAL A 214 20.70 -14.95 19.74
CA VAL A 214 21.08 -14.86 18.32
C VAL A 214 22.44 -14.18 18.20
N SER A 215 23.49 -14.95 17.94
CA SER A 215 24.86 -14.45 17.83
C SER A 215 25.07 -13.46 16.68
N THR A 216 24.30 -13.59 15.61
CA THR A 216 24.35 -12.72 14.42
C THR A 216 23.60 -11.40 14.60
N SER A 217 22.87 -11.24 15.70
CA SER A 217 22.13 -10.01 15.99
C SER A 217 23.05 -8.90 16.52
N LYS A 218 22.75 -7.65 16.14
CA LYS A 218 23.57 -6.48 16.51
C LYS A 218 22.70 -5.31 16.97
N ASN A 219 23.28 -4.45 17.80
CA ASN A 219 22.72 -3.15 18.13
C ASN A 219 23.28 -2.13 17.15
N GLU A 220 22.43 -1.60 16.29
CA GLU A 220 22.85 -0.65 15.26
C GLU A 220 21.67 0.21 14.85
N GLN A 221 21.92 1.45 14.48
CA GLN A 221 20.92 2.34 13.93
C GLN A 221 21.43 2.88 12.61
N ILE A 222 20.70 2.61 11.54
CA ILE A 222 21.10 2.98 10.18
C ILE A 222 20.08 3.96 9.62
N ARG A 223 20.59 5.02 9.00
CA ARG A 223 19.79 6.06 8.34
C ARG A 223 19.86 5.85 6.83
N TYR A 224 18.77 5.37 6.26
CA TYR A 224 18.63 5.07 4.84
C TYR A 224 17.93 6.20 4.10
N GLN A 225 18.53 6.67 3.02
CA GLN A 225 17.90 7.53 2.03
C GLN A 225 17.21 6.68 0.96
N CYS A 226 15.99 7.04 0.58
CA CYS A 226 15.23 6.32 -0.44
C CYS A 226 15.70 6.68 -1.85
N MET A 227 15.96 5.66 -2.66
CA MET A 227 16.25 5.79 -4.10
C MET A 227 15.01 5.52 -4.95
N GLY A 228 13.90 5.16 -4.31
CA GLY A 228 12.60 4.88 -4.91
C GLY A 228 12.29 3.38 -5.02
N SER A 229 11.12 3.09 -5.57
CA SER A 229 10.60 1.73 -5.71
C SER A 229 10.01 1.50 -7.11
N TRP A 230 10.07 0.26 -7.57
CA TRP A 230 9.54 -0.13 -8.88
C TRP A 230 8.94 -1.53 -8.82
N PHE A 231 8.08 -1.81 -9.79
CA PHE A 231 7.47 -3.11 -9.96
C PHE A 231 8.21 -3.90 -11.04
N ALA A 232 8.49 -5.18 -10.77
CA ALA A 232 9.05 -6.10 -11.74
C ALA A 232 8.40 -7.47 -11.62
N VAL A 233 8.19 -8.13 -12.76
CA VAL A 233 7.69 -9.50 -12.80
C VAL A 233 8.89 -10.41 -13.01
N ARG A 234 9.10 -11.36 -12.10
CA ARG A 234 10.15 -12.37 -12.19
C ARG A 234 9.52 -13.76 -12.20
N SER A 235 9.81 -14.56 -13.23
CA SER A 235 9.24 -15.91 -13.38
C SER A 235 7.69 -15.96 -13.27
N GLY A 236 7.00 -14.94 -13.79
CA GLY A 236 5.54 -14.81 -13.73
C GLY A 236 4.96 -14.31 -12.40
N ILE A 237 5.80 -14.05 -11.39
CA ILE A 237 5.39 -13.53 -10.08
C ILE A 237 5.73 -12.03 -10.01
N GLY A 238 4.76 -11.22 -9.58
CA GLY A 238 4.94 -9.78 -9.43
C GLY A 238 5.57 -9.39 -8.08
N TYR A 239 6.74 -8.77 -8.14
CA TYR A 239 7.48 -8.26 -7.00
C TYR A 239 7.55 -6.73 -7.00
N THR A 240 7.53 -6.14 -5.82
CA THR A 240 7.85 -4.74 -5.60
C THR A 240 9.29 -4.69 -5.09
N TYR A 241 10.16 -3.99 -5.82
CA TYR A 241 11.52 -3.71 -5.43
C TYR A 241 11.63 -2.28 -4.91
N ALA A 242 12.54 -2.08 -3.97
CA ALA A 242 12.93 -0.76 -3.50
C ALA A 242 14.44 -0.70 -3.33
N ALA A 243 15.04 0.46 -3.60
CA ALA A 243 16.44 0.68 -3.40
C ALA A 243 16.66 1.77 -2.35
N VAL A 244 17.69 1.57 -1.52
CA VAL A 244 18.05 2.49 -0.45
C VAL A 244 19.55 2.65 -0.37
N ALA A 245 19.98 3.83 0.07
CA ALA A 245 21.37 4.17 0.28
C ALA A 245 21.61 4.54 1.74
N ASP A 246 22.62 3.95 2.37
CA ASP A 246 23.13 4.43 3.64
C ASP A 246 23.85 5.77 3.41
N THR A 247 23.41 6.80 4.14
CA THR A 247 23.96 8.15 4.02
C THR A 247 25.31 8.33 4.71
N VAL A 248 25.65 7.42 5.63
CA VAL A 248 26.87 7.50 6.45
C VAL A 248 27.99 6.65 5.83
N GLU A 249 27.65 5.54 5.18
CA GLU A 249 28.61 4.62 4.60
C GLU A 249 29.35 5.22 3.38
N GLN A 250 30.68 5.13 3.41
CA GLN A 250 31.56 5.64 2.36
C GLN A 250 31.90 4.56 1.34
N ASP A 251 31.95 3.29 1.76
CA ASP A 251 32.19 2.18 0.84
C ASP A 251 30.95 1.98 -0.05
N THR A 252 31.10 2.25 -1.35
CA THR A 252 30.02 2.09 -2.34
C THR A 252 29.44 0.68 -2.34
N ARG A 253 30.24 -0.33 -1.99
CA ARG A 253 29.82 -1.73 -1.90
C ARG A 253 28.86 -2.00 -0.74
N GLU A 254 28.96 -1.25 0.34
CA GLU A 254 28.07 -1.41 1.50
C GLU A 254 26.97 -0.36 1.53
N LYS A 255 27.19 0.79 0.89
CA LYS A 255 26.27 1.94 0.82
C LYS A 255 24.90 1.59 0.26
N PHE A 256 24.83 0.86 -0.84
CA PHE A 256 23.59 0.64 -1.58
C PHE A 256 22.99 -0.74 -1.28
N LYS A 257 21.69 -0.78 -1.01
CA LYS A 257 20.94 -2.02 -0.73
C LYS A 257 19.66 -2.09 -1.57
N CYS A 258 19.32 -3.31 -1.97
CA CYS A 258 18.03 -3.62 -2.59
C CYS A 258 17.12 -4.26 -1.56
N MET A 259 15.83 -3.98 -1.68
CA MET A 259 14.77 -4.62 -0.92
C MET A 259 13.71 -5.17 -1.88
N MET A 260 13.08 -6.27 -1.52
CA MET A 260 12.05 -6.90 -2.34
C MET A 260 10.91 -7.46 -1.47
N THR A 261 9.68 -7.26 -1.93
CA THR A 261 8.46 -7.84 -1.36
C THR A 261 7.52 -8.30 -2.47
N LEU A 262 6.48 -9.06 -2.11
CA LEU A 262 5.41 -9.45 -3.05
C LEU A 262 4.40 -8.32 -3.19
N LYS A 263 3.97 -8.01 -4.42
CA LYS A 263 3.00 -6.94 -4.67
C LYS A 263 1.67 -7.15 -3.92
N ASN A 264 1.18 -8.38 -3.90
CA ASN A 264 -0.10 -8.74 -3.29
C ASN A 264 0.12 -9.63 -2.07
N GLN A 265 0.98 -9.21 -1.14
CA GLN A 265 1.17 -9.97 0.08
C GLN A 265 -0.12 -9.93 0.93
N LYS A 266 -0.71 -11.10 1.14
CA LYS A 266 -1.85 -11.31 2.05
C LYS A 266 -1.41 -12.26 3.14
N ASP A 267 -1.25 -11.76 4.35
CA ASP A 267 -1.00 -12.59 5.54
C ASP A 267 -2.14 -12.36 6.53
N ALA A 268 -2.67 -13.44 7.12
CA ALA A 268 -3.77 -13.38 8.07
C ALA A 268 -3.44 -12.54 9.31
N ASN A 269 -2.15 -12.43 9.65
CA ASN A 269 -1.66 -11.67 10.79
C ASN A 269 -1.27 -10.22 10.43
N ASN A 270 -1.62 -9.73 9.24
CA ASN A 270 -1.23 -8.40 8.74
C ASN A 270 0.30 -8.16 8.74
N GLN A 271 1.08 -9.24 8.64
CA GLN A 271 2.54 -9.19 8.57
C GLN A 271 3.01 -9.01 7.13
N ILE A 272 3.99 -8.13 6.95
CA ILE A 272 4.59 -7.83 5.65
C ILE A 272 6.01 -8.38 5.66
N ARG A 273 6.40 -9.12 4.63
CA ARG A 273 7.71 -9.73 4.54
C ARG A 273 8.52 -8.99 3.50
N TRP A 274 9.73 -8.64 3.86
CA TRP A 274 10.70 -8.03 2.98
C TRP A 274 11.99 -8.83 3.04
N VAL A 275 12.70 -8.88 1.93
CA VAL A 275 14.09 -9.34 1.92
C VAL A 275 14.97 -8.19 1.48
N MET A 276 16.16 -8.10 2.07
CA MET A 276 17.15 -7.09 1.75
C MET A 276 18.45 -7.78 1.31
N SER A 277 19.09 -7.21 0.30
CA SER A 277 20.37 -7.71 -0.21
C SER A 277 21.50 -7.30 0.74
N ARG A 278 22.57 -8.10 0.79
CA ARG A 278 23.78 -7.72 1.54
C ARG A 278 24.61 -6.68 0.80
N PHE A 279 24.63 -6.74 -0.52
CA PHE A 279 25.39 -5.86 -1.41
C PHE A 279 24.44 -5.22 -2.43
N PRO A 280 24.90 -4.25 -3.25
CA PRO A 280 24.12 -3.64 -4.33
C PRO A 280 23.89 -4.56 -5.53
N ASP A 281 23.34 -5.73 -5.24
CA ASP A 281 22.94 -6.70 -6.23
C ASP A 281 21.50 -7.15 -5.93
N CYS A 282 20.56 -6.60 -6.70
CA CYS A 282 19.15 -6.96 -6.60
C CYS A 282 18.87 -8.35 -7.19
N THR A 283 19.75 -8.90 -8.02
CA THR A 283 19.55 -10.21 -8.68
C THR A 283 19.65 -11.36 -7.69
N SER A 284 20.45 -11.18 -6.62
CA SER A 284 20.59 -12.07 -5.47
C SER A 284 19.27 -12.33 -4.73
N LEU A 285 18.27 -11.45 -4.89
CA LEU A 285 16.95 -11.58 -4.27
C LEU A 285 16.06 -12.47 -5.15
N SER A 286 16.02 -13.77 -4.81
CA SER A 286 15.26 -14.78 -5.57
C SER A 286 13.81 -14.95 -5.11
N GLY A 287 13.49 -14.58 -3.88
CA GLY A 287 12.13 -14.56 -3.36
C GLY A 287 12.05 -13.98 -1.95
N VAL A 288 10.83 -13.76 -1.45
CA VAL A 288 10.60 -13.15 -0.12
C VAL A 288 11.00 -14.06 1.06
N TYR A 289 11.27 -15.34 0.79
CA TYR A 289 11.79 -16.30 1.78
C TYR A 289 13.26 -16.67 1.55
N ARG A 290 13.86 -16.18 0.46
CA ARG A 290 15.19 -16.57 0.00
C ARG A 290 15.98 -15.31 -0.34
N GLY A 291 16.65 -14.76 0.68
CA GLY A 291 17.50 -13.60 0.56
C GLY A 291 18.39 -13.41 1.78
N PRO A 292 19.53 -12.70 1.66
CA PRO A 292 20.56 -12.62 2.69
C PRO A 292 20.08 -12.08 4.04
N LEU A 293 19.20 -11.08 4.01
CA LEU A 293 18.52 -10.54 5.17
C LEU A 293 17.01 -10.66 4.98
N LYS A 294 16.34 -11.44 5.83
CA LYS A 294 14.88 -11.59 5.85
C LYS A 294 14.30 -10.71 6.94
N LEU A 295 13.27 -9.95 6.61
CA LEU A 295 12.56 -9.03 7.51
C LEU A 295 11.08 -9.41 7.56
N VAL A 296 10.52 -9.55 8.76
CA VAL A 296 9.07 -9.67 8.96
C VAL A 296 8.61 -8.46 9.75
N LEU A 297 7.84 -7.60 9.08
CA LEU A 297 7.34 -6.36 9.64
C LEU A 297 5.91 -6.52 10.15
N THR A 298 5.67 -5.89 11.29
CA THR A 298 4.34 -5.72 11.88
C THR A 298 4.13 -4.22 12.09
N ARG A 299 3.01 -3.69 11.59
CA ARG A 299 2.64 -2.29 11.80
C ARG A 299 2.41 -2.05 13.29
N ILE A 300 2.99 -0.98 13.83
CA ILE A 300 2.79 -0.59 15.24
C ILE A 300 2.26 0.84 15.33
N ALA A 301 1.61 1.15 16.44
CA ALA A 301 1.22 2.53 16.73
C ALA A 301 2.48 3.38 17.00
N PRO A 302 2.56 4.63 16.51
CA PRO A 302 3.66 5.52 16.79
C PRO A 302 3.77 5.79 18.31
N PRO A 303 4.99 5.77 18.87
CA PRO A 303 5.17 6.08 20.28
C PRO A 303 4.84 7.56 20.53
N THR A 304 3.84 7.82 21.37
CA THR A 304 3.41 9.19 21.67
C THR A 304 2.86 9.31 23.09
N GLN A 305 3.23 10.40 23.77
CA GLN A 305 2.73 10.73 25.10
C GLN A 305 1.23 11.06 25.11
N TYR A 306 0.68 11.46 23.96
CA TYR A 306 -0.74 11.84 23.82
C TYR A 306 -1.68 10.64 23.81
N MET A 307 -1.16 9.42 23.88
CA MET A 307 -1.96 8.23 24.17
C MET A 307 -2.23 8.06 25.67
N ILE A 308 -1.51 8.77 26.55
CA ILE A 308 -1.82 8.78 27.97
C ILE A 308 -3.10 9.60 28.18
N PRO A 309 -4.17 8.99 28.72
CA PRO A 309 -5.46 9.67 28.85
C PRO A 309 -5.43 10.70 29.98
N ARG A 310 -6.16 11.80 29.80
CA ARG A 310 -6.35 12.88 30.78
C ARG A 310 -7.82 13.06 31.19
N CYS A 311 -8.74 12.36 30.53
CA CYS A 311 -10.15 12.30 30.90
C CYS A 311 -10.71 10.88 30.76
N ASN A 312 -11.90 10.69 31.35
CA ASN A 312 -12.66 9.46 31.25
C ASN A 312 -13.84 9.63 30.31
N LEU A 313 -14.17 8.55 29.61
CA LEU A 313 -15.36 8.39 28.81
C LEU A 313 -16.56 8.03 29.69
N PRO A 314 -17.79 8.25 29.21
CA PRO A 314 -18.99 7.81 29.91
C PRO A 314 -18.94 6.31 30.19
N ARG A 315 -19.26 5.89 31.41
CA ARG A 315 -19.28 4.46 31.78
C ARG A 315 -20.34 3.69 30.99
N ASP A 316 -21.42 4.36 30.61
CA ASP A 316 -22.55 3.77 29.87
C ASP A 316 -22.18 3.31 28.46
N ILE A 317 -21.06 3.79 27.92
CA ILE A 317 -20.57 3.41 26.59
C ILE A 317 -19.45 2.39 26.64
N ALA A 318 -19.00 1.96 27.83
CA ALA A 318 -17.95 0.96 27.95
C ALA A 318 -18.46 -0.41 27.45
N GLY A 319 -17.66 -1.08 26.63
CA GLY A 319 -18.01 -2.40 26.09
C GLY A 319 -17.59 -2.59 24.64
N LYS A 320 -18.15 -3.64 24.04
CA LYS A 320 -17.95 -3.99 22.63
C LYS A 320 -19.12 -3.50 21.80
N TRP A 321 -18.79 -2.84 20.71
CA TRP A 321 -19.71 -2.18 19.80
C TRP A 321 -19.37 -2.55 18.37
N PHE A 322 -20.32 -2.31 17.49
CA PHE A 322 -20.20 -2.52 16.07
C PHE A 322 -20.83 -1.32 15.36
N THR A 323 -20.21 -0.88 14.27
CA THR A 323 -20.76 0.16 13.41
C THR A 323 -20.90 -0.33 11.97
N GLN A 324 -22.03 0.01 11.38
CA GLN A 324 -22.29 -0.11 9.95
C GLN A 324 -22.08 1.28 9.35
N GLY A 325 -20.80 1.65 9.16
CA GLY A 325 -20.49 2.82 8.36
C GLY A 325 -21.03 2.64 6.93
N PRO A 326 -21.29 3.73 6.18
CA PRO A 326 -21.72 3.65 4.79
C PRO A 326 -20.69 2.96 3.87
N GLU A 327 -19.41 2.92 4.28
CA GLU A 327 -18.32 2.35 3.49
C GLU A 327 -17.69 1.11 4.15
N PHE A 328 -17.44 1.13 5.47
CA PHE A 328 -16.74 0.05 6.15
C PHE A 328 -17.42 -0.39 7.44
N LYS A 329 -17.36 -1.70 7.70
CA LYS A 329 -17.81 -2.31 8.95
C LYS A 329 -16.66 -2.27 9.95
N SER A 330 -16.91 -1.76 11.16
CA SER A 330 -15.88 -1.70 12.19
C SER A 330 -16.35 -2.32 13.50
N ASN A 331 -15.49 -3.13 14.09
CA ASN A 331 -15.63 -3.57 15.48
C ASN A 331 -15.00 -2.50 16.36
N VAL A 332 -15.71 -2.06 17.39
CA VAL A 332 -15.29 -0.95 18.25
C VAL A 332 -15.27 -1.42 19.68
N ALA A 333 -14.12 -1.31 20.35
CA ALA A 333 -13.97 -1.58 21.76
C ALA A 333 -13.79 -0.27 22.51
N VAL A 334 -14.71 0.03 23.43
CA VAL A 334 -14.68 1.22 24.26
C VAL A 334 -14.31 0.81 25.68
N ASN A 335 -13.22 1.36 26.18
CA ASN A 335 -12.80 1.26 27.58
C ASN A 335 -13.11 2.60 28.30
N GLU A 336 -12.80 2.71 29.59
CA GLU A 336 -13.04 3.93 30.37
C GLU A 336 -12.29 5.16 29.83
N THR A 337 -11.19 4.97 29.12
CA THR A 337 -10.30 6.06 28.67
C THR A 337 -9.97 6.03 27.18
N HIS A 338 -10.20 4.89 26.51
CA HIS A 338 -9.76 4.63 25.15
C HIS A 338 -10.90 4.09 24.30
N ILE A 339 -10.87 4.40 23.01
CA ILE A 339 -11.71 3.77 22.00
C ILE A 339 -10.81 3.14 20.95
N HIS A 340 -11.00 1.86 20.66
CA HIS A 340 -10.27 1.13 19.63
C HIS A 340 -11.24 0.74 18.52
N PHE A 341 -10.98 1.21 17.31
CA PHE A 341 -11.68 0.80 16.11
C PHE A 341 -10.82 -0.18 15.34
N ASN A 342 -11.37 -1.34 15.02
CA ASN A 342 -10.83 -2.28 14.06
C ASN A 342 -11.75 -2.29 12.83
N THR A 343 -11.28 -1.68 11.74
CA THR A 343 -12.06 -1.45 10.53
C THR A 343 -11.58 -2.40 9.44
N GLY A 344 -12.49 -3.21 8.88
CA GLY A 344 -12.16 -4.04 7.72
C GLY A 344 -12.17 -3.19 6.44
N LEU A 345 -11.00 -2.97 5.84
CA LEU A 345 -10.87 -2.27 4.56
C LEU A 345 -11.25 -3.20 3.40
N ASN A 346 -10.79 -4.45 3.47
CA ASN A 346 -11.04 -5.53 2.51
C ASN A 346 -11.15 -6.86 3.26
N GLU A 347 -11.45 -7.98 2.58
CA GLU A 347 -11.57 -9.32 3.19
C GLU A 347 -10.34 -9.77 4.00
N PHE A 348 -9.17 -9.22 3.71
CA PHE A 348 -7.89 -9.62 4.31
C PHE A 348 -7.11 -8.45 4.94
N GLU A 349 -7.65 -7.23 4.92
CA GLU A 349 -6.94 -6.05 5.39
C GLU A 349 -7.77 -5.30 6.43
N PHE A 350 -7.16 -5.11 7.60
CA PHE A 350 -7.76 -4.44 8.73
C PHE A 350 -6.91 -3.24 9.13
N GLN A 351 -7.59 -2.15 9.48
CA GLN A 351 -6.98 -0.94 10.00
C GLN A 351 -7.40 -0.74 11.45
N ASP A 352 -6.40 -0.67 12.32
CA ASP A 352 -6.59 -0.35 13.73
C ASP A 352 -6.38 1.14 13.99
N ALA A 353 -7.36 1.76 14.62
CA ALA A 353 -7.33 3.15 15.05
C ALA A 353 -7.58 3.23 16.57
N PHE A 354 -6.66 3.87 17.28
CA PHE A 354 -6.78 4.11 18.72
C PHE A 354 -7.11 5.57 18.98
N TYR A 355 -8.02 5.77 19.92
CA TYR A 355 -8.41 7.08 20.42
C TYR A 355 -8.20 7.13 21.92
N SER A 356 -7.59 8.21 22.41
CA SER A 356 -7.35 8.45 23.84
C SER A 356 -7.92 9.79 24.28
N CYS A 357 -8.69 9.80 25.37
CA CYS A 357 -9.38 10.99 25.87
C CYS A 357 -8.40 12.02 26.45
N GLN A 358 -8.38 13.24 25.91
CA GLN A 358 -7.53 14.34 26.39
C GLN A 358 -8.30 15.40 27.17
N GLN A 359 -9.48 15.80 26.69
CA GLN A 359 -10.32 16.78 27.38
C GLN A 359 -11.80 16.54 27.03
N THR A 360 -12.71 16.96 27.91
CA THR A 360 -14.16 16.78 27.72
C THR A 360 -14.93 18.02 28.14
N LEU A 361 -16.02 18.31 27.42
CA LEU A 361 -17.01 19.32 27.77
C LEU A 361 -18.40 18.88 27.29
N GLY A 362 -19.29 18.56 28.23
CA GLY A 362 -20.64 18.06 27.91
C GLY A 362 -20.59 16.73 27.16
N THR A 363 -21.10 16.71 25.93
CA THR A 363 -21.09 15.52 25.05
C THR A 363 -19.87 15.46 24.13
N ARG A 364 -19.00 16.48 24.15
CA ARG A 364 -17.82 16.59 23.28
C ARG A 364 -16.55 16.15 24.00
N TYR A 365 -15.75 15.36 23.30
CA TYR A 365 -14.51 14.78 23.77
C TYR A 365 -13.42 15.07 22.76
N LEU A 366 -12.37 15.75 23.20
CA LEU A 366 -11.14 15.87 22.44
C LEU A 366 -10.36 14.58 22.61
N MET A 367 -10.17 13.87 21.51
CA MET A 367 -9.47 12.61 21.44
C MET A 367 -8.18 12.76 20.67
N THR A 368 -7.08 12.20 21.18
CA THR A 368 -5.92 11.91 20.36
C THR A 368 -6.25 10.71 19.49
N LYS A 369 -6.10 10.81 18.17
CA LYS A 369 -6.26 9.74 17.20
C LYS A 369 -4.89 9.26 16.75
N VAL A 370 -4.68 7.95 16.81
CA VAL A 370 -3.47 7.28 16.33
C VAL A 370 -3.86 6.10 15.46
N LEU A 371 -3.29 6.03 14.25
CA LEU A 371 -3.48 4.92 13.32
C LEU A 371 -2.27 3.98 13.38
N VAL A 372 -2.52 2.68 13.50
CA VAL A 372 -1.46 1.67 13.51
C VAL A 372 -0.76 1.65 12.15
N GLY A 373 0.57 1.75 12.16
CA GLY A 373 1.38 1.80 10.95
C GLY A 373 1.40 3.16 10.25
N LYS A 374 0.90 4.22 10.88
CA LYS A 374 1.12 5.62 10.43
C LYS A 374 1.93 6.38 11.47
N CYS A 375 2.46 7.54 11.08
CA CYS A 375 3.24 8.39 11.98
C CYS A 375 2.46 9.56 12.56
N GLU A 376 1.33 9.88 11.95
CA GLU A 376 0.50 11.03 12.31
C GLU A 376 -0.20 10.76 13.65
N VAL A 377 -0.18 11.80 14.50
CA VAL A 377 -0.92 11.85 15.75
C VAL A 377 -1.81 13.06 15.63
N ASP A 378 -3.10 12.81 15.46
CA ASP A 378 -4.10 13.85 15.23
C ASP A 378 -4.90 14.11 16.50
N PHE A 379 -5.43 15.32 16.64
CA PHE A 379 -6.47 15.60 17.63
C PHE A 379 -7.81 15.70 16.91
N VAL A 380 -8.78 14.89 17.30
CA VAL A 380 -10.13 14.90 16.73
C VAL A 380 -11.14 15.18 17.82
N CYS A 381 -12.21 15.91 17.49
CA CYS A 381 -13.34 16.01 18.39
C CYS A 381 -14.33 14.87 18.12
N MET A 382 -14.72 14.14 19.16
CA MET A 382 -15.83 13.20 19.13
C MET A 382 -16.99 13.77 19.93
N ASP A 383 -18.16 13.87 19.31
CA ASP A 383 -19.41 14.19 20.03
C ASP A 383 -20.19 12.90 20.22
N ILE A 384 -20.28 12.44 21.48
CA ILE A 384 -20.86 11.15 21.85
C ILE A 384 -22.14 11.39 22.64
N VAL A 385 -23.23 10.83 22.13
CA VAL A 385 -24.58 10.97 22.70
C VAL A 385 -25.18 9.57 22.89
N PRO A 386 -25.09 9.02 24.11
CA PRO A 386 -25.81 7.79 24.47
C PRO A 386 -27.31 8.02 24.27
N ARG A 387 -27.99 7.14 23.52
CA ARG A 387 -29.44 7.25 23.27
C ARG A 387 -30.21 6.13 23.96
N HIS A 388 -29.64 4.94 23.92
CA HIS A 388 -30.21 3.73 24.50
C HIS A 388 -29.07 2.89 25.08
N HIS A 389 -29.39 1.97 25.98
CA HIS A 389 -28.39 1.10 26.63
C HIS A 389 -27.56 0.25 25.64
N SER A 390 -28.05 0.05 24.41
CA SER A 390 -27.32 -0.64 23.33
C SER A 390 -27.13 0.19 22.06
N ILE A 391 -27.43 1.49 22.11
CA ILE A 391 -27.31 2.41 20.96
C ILE A 391 -26.68 3.72 21.39
N VAL A 392 -25.50 4.01 20.82
CA VAL A 392 -24.80 5.28 21.02
C VAL A 392 -24.70 5.98 19.68
N ARG A 393 -25.07 7.25 19.64
CA ARG A 393 -24.82 8.09 18.47
C ARG A 393 -23.50 8.82 18.67
N TYR A 394 -22.69 8.86 17.64
CA TYR A 394 -21.46 9.62 17.67
C TYR A 394 -21.21 10.32 16.34
N ARG A 395 -20.33 11.30 16.36
CA ARG A 395 -19.74 11.89 15.16
C ARG A 395 -18.30 12.27 15.44
N ILE A 396 -17.48 12.19 14.42
CA ILE A 396 -16.05 12.51 14.49
C ILE A 396 -15.83 13.76 13.63
N GLY A 397 -15.23 14.78 14.23
CA GLY A 397 -14.84 16.00 13.53
C GLY A 397 -13.57 15.81 12.71
N LYS A 398 -13.29 16.75 11.82
CA LYS A 398 -12.03 16.84 11.09
C LYS A 398 -10.84 16.85 12.06
N PRO A 399 -9.71 16.20 11.70
CA PRO A 399 -8.50 16.29 12.50
C PRO A 399 -8.05 17.75 12.58
N ALA A 400 -7.77 18.21 13.80
CA ALA A 400 -7.18 19.51 14.04
C ALA A 400 -5.71 19.49 13.62
N ARG A 401 -5.23 20.67 13.22
CA ARG A 401 -3.83 20.88 12.80
C ARG A 401 -2.89 20.39 13.91
N ARG A 402 -1.79 19.75 13.51
CA ARG A 402 -0.66 19.47 14.40
C ARG A 402 -0.16 20.76 15.05
N LEU A 403 0.01 20.72 16.36
CA LEU A 403 0.60 21.81 17.15
C LEU A 403 2.09 21.93 16.82
N SER A 404 2.56 23.16 16.65
CA SER A 404 3.98 23.47 16.58
C SER A 404 4.65 23.26 17.95
N ASP A 405 5.96 23.05 17.96
CA ASP A 405 6.72 22.86 19.20
C ASP A 405 6.58 24.03 20.19
N LYS A 406 6.34 25.24 19.66
CA LYS A 406 6.07 26.43 20.48
C LYS A 406 4.68 26.38 21.13
N GLU A 407 3.67 25.92 20.40
CA GLU A 407 2.30 25.76 20.92
C GLU A 407 2.24 24.64 21.96
N LEU A 408 3.07 23.59 21.82
CA LEU A 408 3.18 22.52 22.81
C LEU A 408 3.75 22.96 24.16
N GLN A 409 4.48 24.08 24.21
CA GLN A 409 5.05 24.63 25.46
C GLN A 409 4.05 25.46 26.26
N ASP A 410 2.95 25.92 25.66
CA ASP A 410 1.90 26.65 26.36
C ASP A 410 1.14 25.70 27.29
N ALA A 411 1.01 26.02 28.58
CA ALA A 411 0.26 25.18 29.52
C ALA A 411 -1.22 24.98 29.11
N ASN A 412 -1.81 25.93 28.38
CA ASN A 412 -3.23 25.93 28.00
C ASN A 412 -3.48 25.49 26.55
N TYR A 413 -2.49 24.86 25.89
CA TYR A 413 -2.62 24.44 24.50
C TYR A 413 -3.84 23.54 24.26
N LEU A 414 -4.15 22.63 25.20
CA LEU A 414 -5.27 21.70 25.07
C LEU A 414 -6.62 22.42 25.01
N GLU A 415 -6.80 23.51 25.75
CA GLU A 415 -8.05 24.29 25.71
C GLU A 415 -8.23 24.99 24.36
N THR A 416 -7.14 25.51 23.80
CA THR A 416 -7.14 26.13 22.47
C THR A 416 -7.47 25.09 21.40
N VAL A 417 -6.79 23.94 21.44
CA VAL A 417 -7.04 22.82 20.53
C VAL A 417 -8.46 22.30 20.70
N PHE A 418 -8.97 22.21 21.92
CA PHE A 418 -10.35 21.82 22.20
C PHE A 418 -11.31 22.79 21.51
N ARG A 419 -11.13 24.10 21.68
CA ARG A 419 -12.02 25.10 21.08
C ARG A 419 -12.02 25.03 19.54
N ASP A 420 -10.85 24.78 18.94
CA ASP A 420 -10.70 24.71 17.50
C ASP A 420 -11.23 23.38 16.93
N ALA A 421 -10.78 22.25 17.49
CA ALA A 421 -11.16 20.91 17.07
C ALA A 421 -12.64 20.61 17.33
N CYS A 422 -13.16 21.03 18.49
CA CYS A 422 -14.56 20.83 18.89
C CYS A 422 -15.49 22.00 18.51
N SER A 423 -15.04 22.88 17.60
CA SER A 423 -15.92 23.86 16.97
C SER A 423 -17.00 23.15 16.15
N TRP A 424 -18.15 23.80 15.98
CA TRP A 424 -19.25 23.22 15.20
C TRP A 424 -18.85 23.00 13.72
N MET A 425 -17.97 23.85 13.19
CA MET A 425 -17.48 23.79 11.80
C MET A 425 -16.65 22.54 11.54
N SER A 426 -15.98 22.00 12.56
CA SER A 426 -15.15 20.79 12.45
C SER A 426 -15.97 19.53 12.11
N PHE A 427 -17.27 19.52 12.42
CA PHE A 427 -18.18 18.41 12.11
C PHE A 427 -18.81 18.50 10.72
N THR A 428 -18.60 19.62 10.00
CA THR A 428 -19.15 19.81 8.65
C THR A 428 -18.06 19.57 7.61
N PHE A 429 -18.27 18.61 6.70
CA PHE A 429 -17.32 18.32 5.62
C PHE A 429 -17.37 19.40 4.53
N ASN A 430 -18.58 19.80 4.12
CA ASN A 430 -18.84 20.88 3.17
C ASN A 430 -19.70 21.98 3.83
N ARG A 431 -19.46 23.24 3.49
CA ARG A 431 -20.26 24.38 4.00
C ARG A 431 -21.70 24.34 3.50
N ASP A 432 -21.94 23.70 2.35
CA ASP A 432 -23.25 23.69 1.68
C ASP A 432 -24.15 22.52 2.13
N ILE A 433 -23.61 21.54 2.86
CA ILE A 433 -24.34 20.38 3.39
C ILE A 433 -24.28 20.46 4.92
N ILE A 434 -25.27 21.11 5.51
CA ILE A 434 -25.35 21.40 6.96
C ILE A 434 -26.03 20.24 7.73
N ASP A 435 -26.40 19.16 7.05
CA ASP A 435 -27.13 18.05 7.68
C ASP A 435 -26.32 17.38 8.79
N TRP A 436 -26.90 17.34 9.99
CA TRP A 436 -26.31 16.75 11.19
C TRP A 436 -26.33 15.22 11.10
N LYS A 437 -25.38 14.64 10.37
CA LYS A 437 -25.24 13.18 10.26
C LYS A 437 -24.50 12.61 11.46
N TYR A 438 -25.21 11.83 12.28
CA TYR A 438 -24.62 11.01 13.33
C TYR A 438 -24.42 9.58 12.82
N GLU A 439 -23.30 8.99 13.18
CA GLU A 439 -23.07 7.55 13.07
C GLU A 439 -23.58 6.85 14.33
N VAL A 440 -23.78 5.54 14.23
CA VAL A 440 -24.36 4.72 15.31
C VAL A 440 -23.41 3.60 15.67
N LEU A 441 -23.16 3.47 16.97
CA LEU A 441 -22.58 2.29 17.59
C LEU A 441 -23.71 1.43 18.13
N ILE A 442 -23.71 0.16 17.73
CA ILE A 442 -24.65 -0.87 18.18
C ILE A 442 -23.86 -1.84 19.07
N GLN A 443 -24.34 -2.10 20.28
CA GLN A 443 -23.64 -2.97 21.22
C GLN A 443 -23.58 -4.42 20.70
N ASN A 444 -22.44 -5.10 20.87
CA ASN A 444 -22.23 -6.48 20.42
C ASN A 444 -21.60 -7.36 21.53
N PRO A 445 -22.34 -8.29 22.15
CA PRO A 445 -23.76 -8.59 21.89
C PRO A 445 -24.69 -7.47 22.41
N PRO A 446 -25.87 -7.29 21.82
CA PRO A 446 -26.83 -6.30 22.32
C PRO A 446 -27.37 -6.73 23.70
N THR A 447 -27.66 -5.75 24.55
CA THR A 447 -28.32 -5.99 25.83
C THR A 447 -29.81 -6.23 25.58
N PRO A 448 -30.43 -7.27 26.18
CA PRO A 448 -31.85 -7.53 25.99
C PRO A 448 -32.73 -6.36 26.46
N TYR A 449 -33.70 -5.94 25.65
CA TYR A 449 -34.68 -4.90 25.98
C TYR A 449 -36.09 -5.36 25.62
N PRO A 450 -37.12 -5.04 26.42
CA PRO A 450 -38.51 -5.36 26.08
C PRO A 450 -38.90 -4.78 24.71
N CYS A 451 -39.47 -5.58 23.81
CA CYS A 451 -39.88 -5.07 22.50
C CYS A 451 -40.94 -3.97 22.67
N PRO A 452 -40.81 -2.82 21.98
CA PRO A 452 -41.77 -1.72 22.09
C PRO A 452 -43.13 -2.07 21.49
N VAL A 453 -43.16 -3.05 20.58
CA VAL A 453 -44.36 -3.51 19.88
C VAL A 453 -44.46 -5.01 20.06
N GLY A 454 -45.51 -5.48 20.74
CA GLY A 454 -45.79 -6.90 20.91
C GLY A 454 -46.93 -7.35 20.01
N GLY A 455 -46.79 -8.52 19.39
CA GLY A 455 -47.81 -9.05 18.51
C GLY A 455 -47.28 -9.98 17.43
N ARG A 456 -48.22 -10.42 16.59
CA ARG A 456 -47.98 -11.25 15.41
C ARG A 456 -48.37 -10.43 14.17
N TYR A 457 -47.43 -10.28 13.25
CA TYR A 457 -47.58 -9.44 12.07
C TYR A 457 -47.24 -10.23 10.82
N ASN A 458 -47.98 -10.02 9.75
CA ASN A 458 -47.61 -10.52 8.44
C ASN A 458 -46.95 -9.39 7.65
N PHE A 459 -45.91 -9.70 6.88
CA PHE A 459 -45.20 -8.73 6.05
C PHE A 459 -45.03 -9.23 4.62
N VAL A 460 -44.86 -8.30 3.69
CA VAL A 460 -44.55 -8.60 2.28
C VAL A 460 -43.16 -8.08 1.98
N GLN A 461 -42.32 -8.91 1.38
CA GLN A 461 -40.95 -8.56 1.04
C GLN A 461 -40.87 -7.99 -0.38
N HIS A 462 -40.44 -6.74 -0.48
CA HIS A 462 -40.11 -6.11 -1.76
C HIS A 462 -38.58 -6.03 -1.87
N ALA A 463 -38.02 -6.59 -2.94
CA ALA A 463 -36.59 -6.54 -3.23
C ALA A 463 -36.39 -6.49 -4.76
N ASP A 464 -35.34 -5.80 -5.21
CA ASP A 464 -35.01 -5.68 -6.63
C ASP A 464 -34.48 -7.00 -7.20
N LYS A 465 -33.87 -7.84 -6.35
CA LYS A 465 -33.38 -9.18 -6.70
C LYS A 465 -33.86 -10.23 -5.70
N GLU A 466 -34.12 -11.44 -6.19
CA GLU A 466 -34.68 -12.53 -5.36
C GLU A 466 -33.74 -12.97 -4.23
N ASN A 467 -32.43 -12.87 -4.43
CA ASN A 467 -31.41 -13.22 -3.44
C ASN A 467 -31.28 -12.22 -2.28
N GLU A 468 -31.94 -11.07 -2.37
CA GLU A 468 -31.98 -10.06 -1.31
C GLU A 468 -33.17 -10.27 -0.36
N LYS A 469 -34.14 -11.12 -0.73
CA LYS A 469 -35.26 -11.48 0.15
C LYS A 469 -34.77 -12.38 1.28
N TYR A 470 -35.32 -12.16 2.47
CA TYR A 470 -35.13 -13.05 3.61
C TYR A 470 -35.72 -14.42 3.31
N GLN A 471 -34.91 -15.43 3.55
CA GLN A 471 -35.29 -16.84 3.50
C GLN A 471 -35.16 -17.45 4.90
N THR A 472 -36.03 -18.39 5.23
CA THR A 472 -35.97 -19.10 6.51
C THR A 472 -34.84 -20.12 6.46
N ARG A 473 -33.74 -19.85 7.18
CA ARG A 473 -32.58 -20.77 7.23
C ARG A 473 -32.65 -21.71 8.43
N ILE A 474 -32.49 -23.01 8.16
CA ILE A 474 -32.41 -24.05 9.19
C ILE A 474 -31.00 -24.04 9.79
N ARG A 475 -30.87 -23.92 11.11
CA ARG A 475 -29.57 -24.04 11.80
C ARG A 475 -29.19 -25.52 11.95
N GLY A 476 -28.13 -25.94 11.25
CA GLY A 476 -27.48 -27.24 11.45
C GLY A 476 -28.18 -28.42 10.78
N VAL A 477 -27.70 -29.63 11.10
CA VAL A 477 -28.26 -30.90 10.62
C VAL A 477 -29.45 -31.28 11.51
N THR A 478 -30.64 -31.44 10.94
CA THR A 478 -31.81 -31.89 11.70
C THR A 478 -31.61 -33.35 12.16
N GLN A 479 -31.93 -33.65 13.42
CA GLN A 479 -31.76 -35.00 13.98
C GLN A 479 -32.62 -36.07 13.27
N LYS A 480 -33.65 -35.66 12.51
CA LYS A 480 -34.48 -36.52 11.68
C LYS A 480 -34.69 -35.86 10.31
N PRO A 481 -34.83 -36.63 9.22
CA PRO A 481 -35.25 -36.10 7.93
C PRO A 481 -36.66 -35.52 8.08
N ARG A 482 -36.84 -34.28 7.60
CA ARG A 482 -38.14 -33.60 7.69
C ARG A 482 -39.15 -34.31 6.82
N VAL A 483 -40.34 -34.51 7.37
CA VAL A 483 -41.49 -34.92 6.56
C VAL A 483 -41.85 -33.73 5.67
N GLN A 484 -41.87 -33.92 4.36
CA GLN A 484 -42.40 -32.89 3.45
C GLN A 484 -43.89 -32.75 3.71
N VAL A 485 -44.24 -31.74 4.50
CA VAL A 485 -45.62 -31.35 4.74
C VAL A 485 -46.04 -30.45 3.57
N ASP A 486 -47.11 -30.83 2.87
CA ASP A 486 -47.72 -30.00 1.82
C ASP A 486 -48.35 -28.76 2.45
N CYS A 487 -47.64 -27.64 2.38
CA CYS A 487 -48.12 -26.35 2.87
C CYS A 487 -48.85 -25.60 1.75
N ARG A 488 -50.15 -25.36 1.95
CA ARG A 488 -51.00 -24.66 0.97
C ARG A 488 -50.94 -23.14 1.11
N ILE A 489 -50.74 -22.66 2.34
CA ILE A 489 -50.71 -21.23 2.66
C ILE A 489 -49.38 -20.92 3.35
N VAL A 490 -48.50 -20.23 2.63
CA VAL A 490 -47.21 -19.74 3.13
C VAL A 490 -47.31 -18.23 3.31
N VAL A 491 -46.96 -17.76 4.50
CA VAL A 491 -46.98 -16.33 4.86
C VAL A 491 -45.65 -15.95 5.49
N SER A 492 -45.18 -14.73 5.21
CA SER A 492 -44.04 -14.17 5.93
C SER A 492 -44.52 -13.50 7.21
N GLU A 493 -43.99 -13.97 8.33
CA GLU A 493 -44.51 -13.73 9.66
C GLU A 493 -43.44 -13.16 10.60
N MET A 494 -43.80 -12.13 11.37
CA MET A 494 -42.99 -11.52 12.41
C MET A 494 -43.73 -11.62 13.75
N LYS A 495 -43.18 -12.38 14.68
CA LYS A 495 -43.62 -12.50 16.08
C LYS A 495 -42.71 -11.69 16.95
N SER A 496 -43.26 -10.68 17.62
CA SER A 496 -42.55 -9.91 18.62
C SER A 496 -43.12 -10.22 19.99
N CYS A 497 -42.26 -10.47 20.98
CA CYS A 497 -42.67 -10.54 22.38
C CYS A 497 -43.70 -11.65 22.71
N SER A 498 -43.74 -12.76 21.95
CA SER A 498 -44.70 -13.86 22.16
C SER A 498 -44.36 -14.73 23.38
N ASN A 499 -43.13 -15.23 23.45
CA ASN A 499 -42.67 -16.12 24.53
C ASN A 499 -41.54 -15.48 25.36
N ASP A 500 -40.76 -14.61 24.72
CA ASP A 500 -39.66 -13.87 25.32
C ASP A 500 -39.86 -12.40 24.93
N LEU A 501 -40.02 -11.54 25.94
CA LEU A 501 -40.25 -10.11 25.74
C LEU A 501 -39.04 -9.38 25.15
N THR A 502 -37.89 -10.05 25.01
CA THR A 502 -36.66 -9.45 24.51
C THR A 502 -36.29 -9.89 23.10
N LYS A 503 -37.16 -10.68 22.45
CA LYS A 503 -36.86 -11.28 21.14
C LYS A 503 -37.96 -11.05 20.14
N ILE A 504 -37.52 -10.80 18.91
CA ILE A 504 -38.33 -10.81 17.71
C ILE A 504 -37.96 -12.06 16.91
N PHE A 505 -38.96 -12.82 16.50
CA PHE A 505 -38.85 -13.95 15.61
C PHE A 505 -39.41 -13.55 14.25
N VAL A 506 -38.61 -13.73 13.20
CA VAL A 506 -39.02 -13.48 11.82
C VAL A 506 -38.89 -14.80 11.08
N ASP A 507 -39.98 -15.23 10.46
CA ASP A 507 -40.07 -16.43 9.62
C ASP A 507 -40.63 -16.03 8.26
N ALA A 508 -39.81 -16.11 7.21
CA ALA A 508 -40.23 -15.69 5.88
C ALA A 508 -41.19 -16.70 5.22
N GLU A 509 -41.19 -17.95 5.67
CA GLU A 509 -41.85 -19.09 5.02
C GLU A 509 -42.72 -19.86 6.02
N TYR A 510 -43.47 -19.14 6.87
CA TYR A 510 -44.33 -19.75 7.87
C TYR A 510 -45.53 -20.43 7.19
N CYS A 511 -45.79 -21.69 7.55
CA CYS A 511 -46.96 -22.43 7.08
C CYS A 511 -48.18 -22.20 7.97
N GLU A 512 -49.21 -21.55 7.42
CA GLU A 512 -50.48 -21.27 8.12
C GLU A 512 -51.56 -22.35 7.88
N THR A 513 -51.25 -23.37 7.08
CA THR A 513 -52.20 -24.45 6.78
C THR A 513 -52.57 -25.21 8.07
N VAL A 514 -53.87 -25.48 8.28
CA VAL A 514 -54.38 -26.26 9.43
C VAL A 514 -54.91 -27.63 9.00
N ASP A 515 -54.86 -28.61 9.90
CA ASP A 515 -55.40 -29.95 9.68
C ASP A 515 -56.94 -29.95 9.77
N TYR A 516 -57.56 -31.10 9.49
CA TYR A 516 -59.02 -31.28 9.59
C TYR A 516 -59.56 -31.09 11.02
N ARG A 517 -58.69 -30.99 12.04
CA ARG A 517 -59.02 -30.72 13.45
C ARG A 517 -58.70 -29.28 13.85
N GLY A 518 -58.33 -28.42 12.90
CA GLY A 518 -57.97 -27.01 13.14
C GLY A 518 -56.61 -26.81 13.81
N ARG A 519 -55.74 -27.81 13.84
CA ARG A 519 -54.37 -27.70 14.37
C ARG A 519 -53.41 -27.25 13.27
N PRO A 520 -52.47 -26.35 13.54
CA PRO A 520 -51.48 -25.94 12.54
C PRO A 520 -50.64 -27.14 12.08
N ILE A 521 -50.52 -27.30 10.76
CA ILE A 521 -49.70 -28.33 10.14
C ILE A 521 -48.28 -27.75 9.97
N GLY A 522 -47.39 -28.04 10.90
CA GLY A 522 -45.99 -27.63 10.79
C GLY A 522 -45.07 -28.22 11.85
N GLU A 523 -43.83 -28.49 11.48
CA GLU A 523 -42.74 -28.88 12.40
C GLU A 523 -42.21 -27.65 13.14
N TYR A 524 -42.95 -27.12 14.12
CA TYR A 524 -42.49 -25.94 14.86
C TYR A 524 -41.69 -26.31 16.11
N GLY A 525 -40.40 -26.59 15.91
CA GLY A 525 -39.35 -26.31 16.89
C GLY A 525 -38.75 -24.94 16.55
N GLY A 526 -38.70 -24.00 17.51
CA GLY A 526 -38.35 -22.61 17.26
C GLY A 526 -37.03 -22.41 16.48
N TYR A 527 -37.09 -21.64 15.40
CA TYR A 527 -35.93 -21.28 14.58
C TYR A 527 -35.39 -19.91 14.99
N SER A 528 -34.06 -19.76 14.93
CA SER A 528 -33.38 -18.47 15.08
C SER A 528 -32.55 -18.18 13.83
N LEU A 529 -32.64 -16.94 13.33
CA LEU A 529 -31.91 -16.48 12.17
C LEU A 529 -30.41 -16.50 12.42
N SER A 530 -29.63 -17.04 11.49
CA SER A 530 -28.24 -16.63 11.26
C SER A 530 -28.00 -16.58 9.76
N ASN A 531 -28.11 -15.40 9.18
CA ASN A 531 -27.25 -15.06 8.05
C ASN A 531 -25.92 -14.63 8.67
N THR A 532 -24.82 -15.23 8.22
CA THR A 532 -23.48 -14.71 8.51
C THR A 532 -23.50 -13.20 8.30
N THR A 533 -23.35 -12.46 9.41
CA THR A 533 -23.30 -11.00 9.54
C THR A 533 -24.57 -10.13 9.52
N ASN A 534 -25.79 -10.63 9.75
CA ASN A 534 -26.89 -9.75 10.19
C ASN A 534 -28.01 -10.55 10.88
N GLN A 535 -27.88 -10.76 12.20
CA GLN A 535 -29.07 -10.82 13.04
C GLN A 535 -29.61 -9.39 13.11
N LEU A 536 -30.77 -9.13 12.50
CA LEU A 536 -31.55 -7.94 12.84
C LEU A 536 -32.09 -8.15 14.25
N LEU A 537 -31.25 -7.82 15.23
CA LEU A 537 -31.64 -7.56 16.60
C LEU A 537 -31.86 -6.05 16.67
N PHE A 538 -33.11 -5.65 16.86
CA PHE A 538 -33.45 -4.27 17.20
C PHE A 538 -33.01 -3.95 18.62
#